data_AF-A0A503E909-F1
#
_entry.id   AF-A0A503E909-F1
#
_cell.length_a   1.000
_cell.length_b   1.000
_cell.length_c   1.000
_cell.angle_alpha   90.00
_cell.angle_beta   90.00
_cell.angle_gamma   90.00
#
_symmetry.space_group_name_H-M   'P 1'
#
loop_
_entity.id
_entity.type
_entity.pdbx_description
1 polymer ?
#
loop_
_entity_poly.entity_id
_entity_poly.type
_entity_poly.pdbx_seq_one_letter_code
_entity_poly.pdbx_strand_id
1 'polypeptide(L)'
;MKAANDNRPHGAAVRFVVNPRLVPLAKAARRLHLTPAEFEAKLTAFHRHGFPLPRPLTGHYDLVAMDVWLDRMHGVSYDENRPTCPTGAASLVDARLAAIG
;
A
#
# COMPACT_ATOMS: atom_id res chain seq x y z
N MET A 1 -42.63 30.48 -20.42
CA MET A 1 -41.46 29.95 -21.16
C MET A 1 -40.95 28.72 -20.41
N LYS A 2 -41.14 27.51 -20.96
CA LYS A 2 -40.85 26.23 -20.28
C LYS A 2 -39.40 25.82 -20.62
N ALA A 3 -38.56 25.63 -19.61
CA ALA A 3 -37.15 25.29 -19.79
C ALA A 3 -36.99 23.93 -20.50
N ALA A 4 -36.01 23.86 -21.41
CA ALA A 4 -35.68 22.65 -22.16
C ALA A 4 -35.21 21.53 -21.22
N ASN A 5 -35.67 20.31 -21.50
CA ASN A 5 -35.37 19.11 -20.73
C ASN A 5 -33.87 18.78 -20.86
N ASP A 6 -33.09 18.92 -19.79
CA ASP A 6 -31.64 18.64 -19.74
C ASP A 6 -31.37 17.13 -19.70
N ASN A 7 -31.76 16.43 -20.77
CA ASN A 7 -31.61 14.98 -20.89
C ASN A 7 -30.21 14.62 -21.41
N ARG A 8 -29.16 15.13 -20.75
CA ARG A 8 -27.80 14.70 -21.05
C ARG A 8 -27.65 13.24 -20.61
N PRO A 9 -27.03 12.37 -21.43
CA PRO A 9 -26.73 11.02 -21.00
C PRO A 9 -25.79 11.10 -19.79
N HIS A 10 -26.32 10.81 -18.61
CA HIS A 10 -25.52 10.65 -17.41
C HIS A 10 -24.74 9.35 -17.59
N GLY A 11 -23.40 9.43 -17.60
CA GLY A 11 -22.57 8.23 -17.64
C GLY A 11 -23.02 7.27 -16.55
N ALA A 12 -23.31 6.01 -16.91
CA ALA A 12 -23.85 5.04 -15.97
C ALA A 12 -22.91 4.95 -14.76
N ALA A 13 -23.44 5.24 -13.56
CA ALA A 13 -22.69 5.08 -12.32
C ALA A 13 -22.17 3.63 -12.26
N VAL A 14 -20.85 3.48 -12.12
CA VAL A 14 -20.20 2.17 -12.02
C VAL A 14 -20.81 1.44 -10.83
N ARG A 15 -21.59 0.39 -11.10
CA ARG A 15 -22.38 -0.31 -10.08
C ARG A 15 -21.50 -1.05 -9.06
N PHE A 16 -20.33 -1.52 -9.49
CA PHE A 16 -19.38 -2.24 -8.66
C PHE A 16 -17.96 -1.75 -8.94
N VAL A 17 -17.33 -1.14 -7.95
CA VAL A 17 -15.93 -0.69 -8.04
C VAL A 17 -15.03 -1.90 -7.79
N VAL A 18 -14.40 -2.41 -8.84
CA VAL A 18 -13.36 -3.43 -8.72
C VAL A 18 -12.03 -2.74 -8.43
N ASN A 19 -11.36 -3.14 -7.35
CA ASN A 19 -10.01 -2.68 -7.06
C ASN A 19 -8.99 -3.78 -7.41
N PRO A 20 -8.46 -3.83 -8.65
CA PRO A 20 -7.50 -4.83 -9.03
C PRO A 20 -6.20 -4.66 -8.25
N ARG A 21 -5.56 -5.79 -7.93
CA ARG A 21 -4.28 -5.83 -7.19
C ARG A 21 -3.12 -5.24 -8.00
N LEU A 22 -3.06 -5.58 -9.29
CA LEU A 22 -2.09 -5.03 -10.23
C LEU A 22 -2.64 -3.73 -10.81
N VAL A 23 -1.88 -2.64 -10.67
CA VAL A 23 -2.32 -1.30 -11.08
C VAL A 23 -1.29 -0.60 -11.97
N PRO A 24 -1.73 0.29 -12.88
CA PRO A 24 -0.81 1.08 -13.69
C PRO A 24 -0.04 2.09 -12.84
N LEU A 25 1.06 2.59 -13.40
CA LEU A 25 1.99 3.53 -12.75
C LEU A 25 1.27 4.72 -12.11
N ALA A 26 0.32 5.35 -12.81
CA ALA A 26 -0.39 6.50 -12.28
C ALA A 26 -1.20 6.19 -10.99
N LYS A 27 -1.74 4.98 -10.87
CA LYS A 27 -2.46 4.55 -9.67
C LYS A 27 -1.51 4.13 -8.55
N ALA A 28 -0.36 3.54 -8.89
CA ALA A 28 0.73 3.28 -7.94
C ALA A 28 1.28 4.59 -7.35
N ALA A 29 1.57 5.59 -8.19
CA ALA A 29 2.03 6.92 -7.75
C ALA A 29 1.04 7.57 -6.77
N ARG A 30 -0.26 7.52 -7.07
CA ARG A 30 -1.32 8.01 -6.19
C ARG A 30 -1.37 7.30 -4.83
N ARG A 31 -1.06 5.99 -4.77
CA ARG A 31 -0.99 5.24 -3.50
C ARG A 31 0.07 5.82 -2.55
N LEU A 32 1.15 6.37 -3.11
CA LEU A 32 2.23 7.03 -2.37
C LEU A 32 2.04 8.55 -2.26
N HIS A 33 0.87 9.08 -2.66
CA HIS A 33 0.58 10.51 -2.72
C HIS A 33 1.56 11.32 -3.59
N LEU A 34 2.04 10.74 -4.68
CA LEU A 34 2.90 11.39 -5.66
C LEU A 34 2.16 11.59 -6.99
N THR A 35 2.58 12.60 -7.75
CA THR A 35 2.23 12.68 -9.17
C THR A 35 2.98 11.60 -9.97
N PRO A 36 2.48 11.18 -11.14
CA PRO A 36 3.17 10.19 -11.97
C PRO A 36 4.62 10.60 -12.31
N ALA A 37 4.84 11.87 -12.62
CA ALA A 37 6.17 12.40 -12.97
C ALA A 37 7.14 12.35 -11.78
N GLU A 38 6.69 12.71 -10.57
CA GLU A 38 7.51 12.62 -9.36
C GLU A 38 7.84 11.16 -9.01
N PHE A 39 6.90 10.26 -9.22
CA PHE A 39 7.10 8.84 -9.00
C PHE A 39 8.18 8.29 -9.96
N GLU A 40 8.08 8.59 -11.26
CA GLU A 40 9.08 8.21 -12.26
C GLU A 40 10.47 8.78 -11.95
N ALA A 41 10.56 10.05 -11.58
CA ALA A 41 11.82 10.69 -11.20
C ALA A 41 12.50 10.02 -9.99
N LYS A 42 11.71 9.42 -9.10
CA LYS A 42 12.18 8.74 -7.88
C LYS A 42 12.37 7.23 -8.05
N LEU A 43 11.99 6.62 -9.17
CA LEU A 43 12.05 5.16 -9.38
C LEU A 43 13.44 4.57 -9.11
N THR A 44 14.49 5.23 -9.58
CA THR A 44 15.87 4.76 -9.33
C THR A 44 16.19 4.72 -7.84
N ALA A 45 15.77 5.73 -7.07
CA ALA A 45 15.97 5.74 -5.62
C ALA A 45 15.11 4.66 -4.95
N PHE A 46 13.84 4.54 -5.34
CA PHE A 46 12.95 3.50 -4.85
C PHE A 46 13.53 2.08 -5.06
N HIS A 47 14.02 1.77 -6.26
CA HIS A 47 14.64 0.47 -6.53
C HIS A 47 15.90 0.22 -5.69
N ARG A 48 16.71 1.25 -5.44
CA ARG A 48 17.87 1.15 -4.52
C ARG A 48 17.43 0.82 -3.08
N HIS A 49 16.24 1.25 -2.67
CA HIS A 49 15.63 0.94 -1.39
C HIS A 49 14.74 -0.32 -1.43
N GLY A 50 14.83 -1.14 -2.48
CA GLY A 50 14.12 -2.42 -2.58
C GLY A 50 12.62 -2.30 -2.89
N PHE A 51 12.19 -1.19 -3.46
CA PHE A 51 10.81 -1.03 -3.94
C PHE A 51 10.50 -2.06 -5.05
N PRO A 52 9.28 -2.62 -5.10
CA PRO A 52 8.92 -3.65 -6.07
C PRO A 52 8.99 -3.14 -7.52
N LEU A 53 9.60 -3.96 -8.38
CA LEU A 53 9.63 -3.73 -9.83
C LEU A 53 8.24 -3.94 -10.45
N PRO A 54 7.91 -3.23 -11.54
CA PRO A 54 6.69 -3.49 -12.29
C PRO A 54 6.74 -4.89 -12.90
N ARG A 55 5.57 -5.53 -13.03
CA ARG A 55 5.43 -6.84 -13.68
C ARG A 55 5.92 -6.76 -15.14
N PRO A 56 6.84 -7.62 -15.60
CA PRO A 56 7.42 -7.52 -16.94
C PRO A 56 6.39 -7.61 -18.08
N LEU A 57 5.35 -8.44 -17.91
CA LEU A 57 4.36 -8.68 -18.96
C LEU A 57 3.33 -7.54 -19.09
N THR A 58 3.00 -6.87 -18.00
CA THR A 58 1.90 -5.89 -17.96
C THR A 58 2.35 -4.47 -17.67
N GLY A 59 3.59 -4.27 -17.19
CA GLY A 59 4.08 -2.99 -16.69
C GLY A 59 3.37 -2.49 -15.42
N HIS A 60 2.53 -3.31 -14.80
CA HIS A 60 1.74 -2.93 -13.62
C HIS A 60 2.48 -3.23 -12.31
N TYR A 61 2.22 -2.40 -11.30
CA TYR A 61 2.72 -2.56 -9.94
C TYR A 61 1.72 -3.35 -9.09
N ASP A 62 2.23 -4.17 -8.17
CA ASP A 62 1.42 -4.87 -7.18
C ASP A 62 1.23 -3.99 -5.94
N LEU A 63 -0.02 -3.57 -5.68
CA LEU A 63 -0.35 -2.73 -4.52
C LEU A 63 0.02 -3.39 -3.19
N VAL A 64 -0.18 -4.70 -3.07
CA VAL A 64 0.13 -5.42 -1.82
C VAL A 64 1.64 -5.43 -1.58
N ALA A 65 2.43 -5.60 -2.65
CA ALA A 65 3.89 -5.54 -2.52
C ALA A 65 4.38 -4.15 -2.12
N MET A 66 3.73 -3.09 -2.62
CA MET A 66 4.03 -1.71 -2.22
C MET A 66 3.71 -1.47 -0.74
N ASP A 67 2.56 -1.94 -0.26
CA ASP A 67 2.16 -1.79 1.13
C ASP A 67 3.12 -2.57 2.05
N VAL A 68 3.48 -3.81 1.70
CA VAL A 68 4.49 -4.60 2.44
C VAL A 68 5.85 -3.90 2.48
N TRP A 69 6.26 -3.24 1.39
CA TRP A 69 7.49 -2.45 1.37
C TRP A 69 7.41 -1.26 2.32
N LEU A 70 6.28 -0.53 2.36
CA LEU A 70 6.06 0.55 3.32
C LEU A 70 6.11 0.06 4.77
N ASP A 71 5.45 -1.07 5.07
CA ASP A 71 5.44 -1.66 6.40
C ASP A 71 6.86 -2.05 6.84
N ARG A 72 7.67 -2.62 5.95
CA ARG A 72 9.08 -2.92 6.22
C ARG A 72 9.89 -1.66 6.49
N MET A 73 9.69 -0.60 5.70
CA MET A 73 10.39 0.67 5.87
C MET A 73 10.06 1.36 7.20
N HIS A 74 8.84 1.17 7.71
CA HIS A 74 8.40 1.72 9.00
C HIS A 74 8.55 0.74 10.17
N GLY A 75 9.14 -0.44 9.96
CA GLY A 75 9.32 -1.44 11.00
C GLY A 75 8.01 -2.07 11.52
N VAL A 76 6.92 -1.96 10.75
CA VAL A 76 5.58 -2.48 11.08
C VAL A 76 5.40 -3.92 10.54
N SER A 77 6.45 -4.51 9.95
CA SER A 77 6.38 -5.82 9.28
C SER A 77 5.69 -6.87 10.15
N TYR A 78 4.57 -7.39 9.63
CA TYR A 78 3.88 -8.55 10.18
C TYR A 78 4.80 -9.77 9.96
N ASP A 79 5.45 -10.21 11.03
CA ASP A 79 6.21 -11.45 11.02
C ASP A 79 5.24 -12.57 11.39
N GLU A 80 4.84 -13.37 10.40
CA GLU A 80 3.97 -14.54 10.57
C GLU A 80 4.59 -15.61 11.49
N ASN A 81 5.91 -15.54 11.69
CA ASN A 81 6.70 -16.44 12.52
C ASN A 81 7.17 -15.78 13.83
N ARG A 82 6.83 -14.50 14.04
CA ARG A 82 6.94 -13.90 15.37
C ARG A 82 5.80 -14.50 16.16
N PRO A 83 6.05 -15.24 17.26
CA PRO A 83 4.99 -15.48 18.19
C PRO A 83 4.41 -14.10 18.49
N THR A 84 3.10 -13.93 18.32
CA THR A 84 2.38 -12.77 18.82
C THR A 84 2.47 -12.82 20.34
N CYS A 85 3.67 -12.65 20.89
CA CYS A 85 3.81 -12.00 22.15
C CYS A 85 3.34 -10.58 21.84
N PRO A 86 2.17 -10.16 22.34
CA PRO A 86 2.07 -8.75 22.61
C PRO A 86 3.27 -8.48 23.51
N THR A 87 4.09 -7.47 23.23
CA THR A 87 4.92 -6.90 24.29
C THR A 87 3.95 -6.24 25.27
N GLY A 88 3.24 -7.07 26.01
CA GLY A 88 2.33 -6.77 27.08
C GLY A 88 3.08 -7.06 28.38
N ALA A 89 2.83 -6.22 29.38
CA ALA A 89 3.62 -6.08 30.60
C ALA A 89 3.91 -7.39 31.36
N ALA A 90 3.08 -8.43 31.23
CA ALA A 90 3.30 -9.71 31.89
C ALA A 90 4.64 -10.38 31.50
N SER A 91 5.04 -10.31 30.22
CA SER A 91 6.31 -10.91 29.74
C SER A 91 7.56 -10.20 30.28
N LEU A 92 7.44 -8.94 30.70
CA LEU A 92 8.53 -8.18 31.33
C LEU A 92 8.72 -8.56 32.79
N VAL A 93 7.66 -9.02 33.49
CA VAL A 93 7.74 -9.39 34.91
C VAL A 93 8.47 -10.72 35.08
N ASP A 94 8.20 -11.71 34.23
CA ASP A 94 8.90 -13.00 34.26
C ASP A 94 10.38 -12.85 33.89
N ALA A 95 10.68 -12.05 32.86
CA ALA A 95 12.06 -11.72 32.49
C ALA A 95 12.79 -10.94 33.60
N ARG A 96 12.07 -10.09 34.35
CA ARG A 96 12.62 -9.33 35.48
C ARG A 96 12.88 -10.22 36.69
N LEU A 97 11.98 -11.16 37.01
CA LEU A 97 12.17 -12.10 38.13
C LEU A 97 13.34 -13.05 37.88
N ALA A 98 13.56 -13.49 36.63
CA ALA A 98 14.70 -14.32 36.26
C ALA A 98 16.06 -13.60 36.37
N ALA A 99 16.09 -12.26 36.38
CA ALA A 99 17.32 -11.48 36.46
C ALA A 99 17.68 -11.01 37.89
N ILE A 100 16.81 -11.28 38.88
CA ILE A 100 17.03 -10.90 40.29
C ILE A 100 17.14 -12.17 41.18
N GLY A 101 17.00 -13.37 40.60
CA GLY A 101 17.44 -14.62 41.21
C GLY A 101 18.92 -14.84 40.96
#